data_AF-A0A1F2V391-F1
#
_entry.id   AF-A0A1F2V391-F1
#
_cell.length_a   1.000
_cell.length_b   1.000
_cell.length_c   1.000
_cell.angle_alpha   90.00
_cell.angle_beta   90.00
_cell.angle_gamma   90.00
#
_symmetry.space_group_name_H-M   'P 1'
#
loop_
_entity.id
_entity.type
_entity.pdbx_description
1 polymer ?
#
loop_
_entity_poly.entity_id
_entity_poly.type
_entity_poly.pdbx_seq_one_letter_code
_entity_poly.pdbx_strand_id
1 'polypeptide(L)'
;MRFSRDRSLTRSASSVVRGFPPADTELQSPYYQHKVVLTGLEPNTEYSYAVLGDGQNPAGGDQLRFSTAGSGRFSFLAFGDSGSGRPEQRALAELMQQENPSLILPLGDLAYLNGTFEEFQSRYFGVYREVMKRVPFFPCLGNHEYMTRNGFPHLALHDLPNSNDLPEADRGRYYSFDWGNAHFIALDSNDPLERAVQGTGPMLQWLENDLRSSRKFWKIVYFHHPPYAGGPHENDTLPGLVRRYIAPVLERYGVALVLSGHEHSYQRSYPIRDGQIVRDGDGIVYLTSGGGGANLYPVYSSPYVSVGKSAHHYLSVEVDGARLTVRAIGLAGDEMDRLILTPPPNVSETGVVNTASGTAELAPGALVSVYGRNLAPEDQQASQAPLPRELSGVSLTANGEPLPLLYVSPTQINAQLPFALRDGAALRVRTPNGVSDTSIPVLDAAPGIFAVTHPNGLRVSEESPSQPGEFLTIYASGLGEVSGRIAAGEPAPYAPLLTTRSPIEVEFANALLRPSFAGLTPGKVGLYQVNFQVPGQLYGSQHTLRLRVGRSVSQAVPVPFSND
;
A
#
# COMPACT_ATOMS: atom_id res chain seq x y z
N MET A 1 -17.67 -10.41 -25.32
CA MET A 1 -17.20 -9.01 -25.36
C MET A 1 -16.09 -8.89 -26.38
N ARG A 2 -16.03 -7.78 -27.11
CA ARG A 2 -14.86 -7.40 -27.94
C ARG A 2 -14.25 -6.11 -27.40
N PHE A 3 -12.94 -5.97 -27.50
CA PHE A 3 -12.21 -4.82 -26.95
C PHE A 3 -10.87 -4.55 -27.66
N SER A 4 -10.40 -3.31 -27.62
CA SER A 4 -9.12 -2.87 -28.21
C SER A 4 -8.75 -1.45 -27.76
N ARG A 5 -7.49 -1.05 -27.92
CA ARG A 5 -7.03 0.33 -27.66
C ARG A 5 -7.41 1.32 -28.78
N ASP A 6 -7.50 0.83 -30.02
CA ASP A 6 -7.61 1.63 -31.25
C ASP A 6 -9.01 1.59 -31.89
N ARG A 7 -10.05 1.25 -31.11
CA ARG A 7 -11.44 1.10 -31.59
C ARG A 7 -11.66 -0.01 -32.64
N SER A 8 -10.66 -0.82 -32.98
CA SER A 8 -10.80 -1.92 -33.95
C SER A 8 -11.64 -3.11 -33.43
N LEU A 9 -11.79 -3.23 -32.11
CA LEU A 9 -12.44 -4.35 -31.40
C LEU A 9 -11.87 -5.72 -31.78
N THR A 10 -10.55 -5.78 -31.99
CA THR A 10 -9.81 -6.96 -32.46
C THR A 10 -9.63 -8.07 -31.43
N ARG A 11 -9.63 -7.76 -30.13
CA ARG A 11 -9.56 -8.77 -29.07
C ARG A 11 -10.96 -9.18 -28.65
N SER A 12 -11.13 -10.43 -28.24
CA SER A 12 -12.40 -10.95 -27.75
C SER A 12 -12.23 -11.76 -26.46
N ALA A 13 -13.27 -11.77 -25.65
CA ALA A 13 -13.40 -12.60 -24.45
C ALA A 13 -14.84 -13.07 -24.30
N SER A 14 -15.01 -14.33 -23.92
CA SER A 14 -16.32 -14.96 -23.74
C SER A 14 -16.84 -14.75 -22.33
N SER A 15 -18.16 -14.70 -22.18
CA SER A 15 -18.79 -14.61 -20.86
C SER A 15 -18.96 -15.98 -20.22
N VAL A 16 -18.78 -16.06 -18.91
CA VAL A 16 -19.40 -17.08 -18.06
C VAL A 16 -20.80 -16.59 -17.69
N VAL A 17 -21.81 -17.46 -17.84
CA VAL A 17 -23.20 -17.12 -17.56
C VAL A 17 -23.65 -17.82 -16.29
N ARG A 18 -24.25 -17.07 -15.37
CA ARG A 18 -24.91 -17.60 -14.18
C ARG A 18 -26.39 -17.28 -14.26
N GLY A 19 -27.22 -18.32 -14.28
CA GLY A 19 -28.67 -18.20 -14.24
C GLY A 19 -29.18 -18.30 -12.80
N PHE A 20 -30.19 -17.51 -12.49
CA PHE A 20 -30.90 -17.54 -11.21
C PHE A 20 -32.39 -17.74 -11.51
N PRO A 21 -33.02 -18.82 -11.01
CA PRO A 21 -34.44 -19.03 -11.21
C PRO A 21 -35.29 -17.97 -10.49
N PRO A 22 -36.56 -17.76 -10.90
CA PRO A 22 -37.53 -16.92 -10.19
C PRO A 22 -37.58 -17.16 -8.68
N ALA A 23 -37.50 -18.43 -8.26
CA ALA A 23 -37.53 -18.80 -6.84
C ALA A 23 -36.34 -18.25 -6.03
N ASP A 24 -35.20 -17.97 -6.67
CA ASP A 24 -34.01 -17.43 -5.99
C ASP A 24 -34.00 -15.89 -5.93
N THR A 25 -34.71 -15.24 -6.86
CA THR A 25 -34.64 -13.80 -7.09
C THR A 25 -35.93 -13.06 -6.75
N GLU A 26 -37.04 -13.80 -6.60
CA GLU A 26 -38.41 -13.29 -6.47
C GLU A 26 -38.89 -12.48 -7.69
N LEU A 27 -38.17 -12.56 -8.81
CA LEU A 27 -38.56 -11.94 -10.08
C LEU A 27 -39.52 -12.84 -10.86
N GLN A 28 -40.28 -12.25 -11.78
CA GLN A 28 -41.23 -12.98 -12.64
C GLN A 28 -40.55 -13.87 -13.68
N SER A 29 -39.27 -13.67 -13.96
CA SER A 29 -38.51 -14.38 -14.99
C SER A 29 -37.10 -14.71 -14.48
N PRO A 30 -36.46 -15.75 -15.02
CA PRO A 30 -35.08 -16.05 -14.66
C PRO A 30 -34.16 -14.85 -14.89
N TYR A 31 -33.25 -14.62 -13.95
CA TYR A 31 -32.22 -13.59 -14.06
C TYR A 31 -30.93 -14.22 -14.57
N TYR A 32 -30.24 -13.55 -15.49
CA TYR A 32 -28.96 -14.02 -16.01
C TYR A 32 -27.88 -12.96 -15.79
N GLN A 33 -26.81 -13.37 -15.12
CA GLN A 33 -25.60 -12.58 -15.00
C GLN A 33 -24.57 -13.08 -16.02
N HIS A 34 -23.98 -12.16 -16.78
CA HIS A 34 -22.89 -12.42 -17.71
C HIS A 34 -21.61 -11.78 -17.19
N LYS A 35 -20.60 -12.60 -16.87
CA LYS A 35 -19.28 -12.15 -16.42
C LYS A 35 -18.24 -12.36 -17.52
N VAL A 36 -17.49 -11.33 -17.86
CA VAL A 36 -16.38 -11.41 -18.82
C VAL A 36 -15.10 -10.91 -18.16
N VAL A 37 -14.07 -11.75 -18.09
CA VAL A 37 -12.75 -11.37 -17.57
C VAL A 37 -11.85 -10.93 -18.71
N LEU A 38 -11.34 -9.70 -18.65
CA LEU A 38 -10.34 -9.19 -19.58
C LEU A 38 -8.95 -9.27 -18.95
N THR A 39 -8.01 -9.96 -19.60
CA THR A 39 -6.63 -10.13 -19.13
C THR A 39 -5.63 -9.49 -20.10
N GLY A 40 -4.39 -9.28 -19.66
CA GLY A 40 -3.35 -8.64 -20.49
C GLY A 40 -3.75 -7.24 -20.95
N LEU A 41 -4.32 -6.46 -20.02
CA LEU A 41 -4.57 -5.04 -20.23
C LEU A 41 -3.33 -4.26 -19.80
N GLU A 42 -2.99 -3.22 -20.56
CA GLU A 42 -1.91 -2.32 -20.19
C GLU A 42 -2.39 -1.35 -19.10
N PRO A 43 -1.55 -1.01 -18.10
CA PRO A 43 -1.87 0.02 -17.12
C PRO A 43 -2.04 1.40 -17.76
N ASN A 44 -2.78 2.29 -17.10
CA ASN A 44 -3.00 3.68 -17.54
C ASN A 44 -3.47 3.81 -19.00
N THR A 45 -4.38 2.93 -19.45
CA THR A 45 -4.75 2.81 -20.86
C THR A 45 -6.26 2.81 -21.04
N GLU A 46 -6.74 3.63 -21.97
CA GLU A 46 -8.14 3.60 -22.41
C GLU A 46 -8.38 2.42 -23.38
N TYR A 47 -9.45 1.67 -23.15
CA TYR A 47 -9.93 0.62 -24.03
C TYR A 47 -11.34 0.92 -24.50
N SER A 48 -11.58 0.71 -25.79
CA SER A 48 -12.93 0.63 -26.35
C SER A 48 -13.45 -0.81 -26.27
N TYR A 49 -14.74 -0.97 -26.01
CA TYR A 49 -15.37 -2.27 -25.94
C TYR A 49 -16.81 -2.29 -26.46
N ALA A 50 -17.26 -3.49 -26.82
CA ALA A 50 -18.64 -3.80 -27.13
C ALA A 50 -19.06 -5.12 -26.46
N VAL A 51 -20.26 -5.14 -25.89
CA VAL A 51 -20.91 -6.35 -25.41
C VAL A 51 -21.70 -6.92 -26.57
N LEU A 52 -21.50 -8.21 -26.89
CA LEU A 52 -22.20 -8.87 -27.98
C LEU A 52 -22.93 -10.10 -27.43
N GLY A 53 -24.20 -10.24 -27.78
CA GLY A 53 -25.03 -11.42 -27.49
C GLY A 53 -25.82 -11.79 -28.73
N ASP A 54 -25.78 -13.05 -29.15
CA ASP A 54 -26.47 -13.59 -30.34
C ASP A 54 -26.29 -12.74 -31.62
N GLY A 55 -25.08 -12.21 -31.81
CA GLY A 55 -24.73 -11.36 -32.95
C GLY A 55 -25.21 -9.90 -32.86
N GLN A 56 -25.91 -9.52 -31.78
CA GLN A 56 -26.39 -8.16 -31.50
C GLN A 56 -25.53 -7.46 -30.45
N ASN A 57 -25.56 -6.11 -30.44
CA ASN A 57 -24.98 -5.29 -29.37
C ASN A 57 -26.09 -4.82 -28.39
N PRO A 58 -26.41 -5.58 -27.34
CA PRO A 58 -27.49 -5.22 -26.41
C PRO A 58 -27.23 -3.93 -25.63
N ALA A 59 -25.97 -3.49 -25.51
CA ALA A 59 -25.63 -2.26 -24.81
C ALA A 59 -25.90 -0.98 -25.61
N GLY A 60 -26.10 -1.09 -26.94
CA GLY A 60 -26.22 0.04 -27.87
C GLY A 60 -24.93 0.88 -27.99
N GLY A 61 -24.93 1.82 -28.94
CA GLY A 61 -23.86 2.82 -29.12
C GLY A 61 -22.61 2.37 -29.89
N ASP A 62 -21.91 3.34 -30.48
CA ASP A 62 -20.63 3.18 -31.19
C ASP A 62 -19.48 3.05 -30.18
N GLN A 63 -19.36 1.88 -29.55
CA GLN A 63 -18.28 1.47 -28.66
C GLN A 63 -18.17 2.24 -27.32
N LEU A 64 -18.35 1.52 -26.22
CA LEU A 64 -18.14 2.03 -24.86
C LEU A 64 -16.65 2.11 -24.55
N ARG A 65 -16.26 2.88 -23.53
CA ARG A 65 -14.85 3.01 -23.12
C ARG A 65 -14.69 2.90 -21.62
N PHE A 66 -13.55 2.38 -21.19
CA PHE A 66 -13.08 2.40 -19.81
C PHE A 66 -11.57 2.64 -19.79
N SER A 67 -11.05 3.11 -18.66
CA SER A 67 -9.61 3.24 -18.44
C SER A 67 -9.15 2.26 -17.36
N THR A 68 -7.97 1.67 -17.56
CA THR A 68 -7.34 0.79 -16.57
C THR A 68 -6.61 1.58 -15.50
N ALA A 69 -6.48 1.00 -14.31
CA ALA A 69 -5.64 1.53 -13.25
C ALA A 69 -4.18 1.70 -13.75
N GLY A 70 -3.50 2.72 -13.24
CA GLY A 70 -2.12 3.03 -13.58
C GLY A 70 -1.52 4.09 -12.66
N SER A 71 -0.24 4.40 -12.83
CA SER A 71 0.44 5.43 -12.04
C SER A 71 -0.05 6.84 -12.39
N GLY A 72 0.21 7.79 -11.49
CA GLY A 72 -0.16 9.19 -11.66
C GLY A 72 -1.43 9.59 -10.91
N ARG A 73 -1.84 10.84 -11.15
CA ARG A 73 -3.02 11.46 -10.55
C ARG A 73 -4.30 10.77 -11.00
N PHE A 74 -5.21 10.53 -10.07
CA PHE A 74 -6.54 10.00 -10.36
C PHE A 74 -7.58 10.56 -9.39
N SER A 75 -8.86 10.37 -9.71
CA SER A 75 -9.96 10.76 -8.83
C SER A 75 -10.95 9.62 -8.63
N PHE A 76 -11.65 9.63 -7.50
CA PHE A 76 -12.73 8.71 -7.22
C PHE A 76 -13.88 9.42 -6.53
N LEU A 77 -15.09 8.85 -6.67
CA LEU A 77 -16.25 9.32 -5.91
C LEU A 77 -16.60 8.32 -4.81
N ALA A 78 -17.19 8.79 -3.72
CA ALA A 78 -17.71 7.93 -2.66
C ALA A 78 -19.04 8.44 -2.11
N PHE A 79 -19.98 7.53 -1.82
CA PHE A 79 -21.29 7.85 -1.26
C PHE A 79 -21.94 6.60 -0.66
N GLY A 80 -22.67 6.74 0.46
CA GLY A 80 -23.48 5.68 1.06
C GLY A 80 -24.98 5.96 0.94
N ASP A 81 -25.80 4.96 1.26
CA ASP A 81 -27.21 5.15 1.63
C ASP A 81 -28.03 5.79 0.49
N SER A 82 -27.66 5.44 -0.75
CA SER A 82 -28.24 6.05 -1.94
C SER A 82 -29.53 5.37 -2.39
N GLY A 83 -29.69 4.07 -2.12
CA GLY A 83 -30.59 3.12 -2.79
C GLY A 83 -32.11 3.31 -2.67
N SER A 84 -32.59 4.52 -2.39
CA SER A 84 -33.99 4.83 -2.12
C SER A 84 -34.84 4.99 -3.39
N GLY A 85 -34.22 5.27 -4.55
CA GLY A 85 -34.88 5.60 -5.80
C GLY A 85 -35.48 7.02 -5.86
N ARG A 86 -35.31 7.82 -4.79
CA ARG A 86 -35.87 9.18 -4.64
C ARG A 86 -35.23 10.18 -5.62
N PRO A 87 -35.89 11.32 -5.90
CA PRO A 87 -35.36 12.34 -6.81
C PRO A 87 -33.96 12.84 -6.45
N GLU A 88 -33.66 12.97 -5.15
CA GLU A 88 -32.37 13.46 -4.65
C GLU A 88 -31.22 12.51 -5.02
N GLN A 89 -31.44 11.19 -4.95
CA GLN A 89 -30.48 10.20 -5.43
C GLN A 89 -30.18 10.39 -6.93
N ARG A 90 -31.22 10.57 -7.74
CA ARG A 90 -31.09 10.71 -9.21
C ARG A 90 -30.36 11.99 -9.58
N ALA A 91 -30.66 13.10 -8.90
CA ALA A 91 -29.97 14.37 -9.09
C ALA A 91 -28.48 14.27 -8.73
N LEU A 92 -28.11 13.60 -7.62
CA LEU A 92 -26.71 13.34 -7.31
C LEU A 92 -26.05 12.44 -8.37
N ALA A 93 -26.73 11.40 -8.86
CA ALA A 93 -26.20 10.53 -9.91
C ALA A 93 -25.88 11.29 -11.20
N GLU A 94 -26.71 12.27 -11.58
CA GLU A 94 -26.46 13.16 -12.72
C GLU A 94 -25.21 14.04 -12.53
N LEU A 95 -25.00 14.58 -11.31
CA LEU A 95 -23.78 15.33 -10.99
C LEU A 95 -22.53 14.43 -11.04
N MET A 96 -22.58 13.26 -10.41
CA MET A 96 -21.48 12.30 -10.40
C MET A 96 -21.08 11.86 -11.81
N GLN A 97 -22.06 11.71 -12.71
CA GLN A 97 -21.79 11.36 -14.10
C GLN A 97 -20.94 12.42 -14.81
N GLN A 98 -21.05 13.70 -14.45
CA GLN A 98 -20.32 14.80 -15.07
C GLN A 98 -18.86 14.91 -14.58
N GLU A 99 -18.53 14.35 -13.41
CA GLU A 99 -17.18 14.43 -12.84
C GLU A 99 -16.13 13.56 -13.55
N ASN A 100 -16.56 12.55 -14.32
CA ASN A 100 -15.70 11.60 -15.01
C ASN A 100 -14.59 10.98 -14.12
N PRO A 101 -14.95 10.38 -12.97
CA PRO A 101 -13.98 9.79 -12.04
C PRO A 101 -13.32 8.53 -12.60
N SER A 102 -12.19 8.13 -12.01
CA SER A 102 -11.49 6.89 -12.35
C SER A 102 -12.18 5.64 -11.77
N LEU A 103 -12.79 5.76 -10.58
CA LEU A 103 -13.55 4.70 -9.91
C LEU A 103 -14.60 5.30 -8.96
N ILE A 104 -15.56 4.49 -8.51
CA ILE A 104 -16.61 4.89 -7.56
C ILE A 104 -16.72 3.89 -6.42
N LEU A 105 -16.84 4.39 -5.19
CA LEU A 105 -16.96 3.63 -3.94
C LEU A 105 -18.33 3.82 -3.28
N PRO A 106 -19.32 2.97 -3.58
CA PRO A 106 -20.55 2.94 -2.81
C PRO A 106 -20.32 2.37 -1.39
N LEU A 107 -20.79 3.08 -0.37
CA LEU A 107 -20.47 2.82 1.05
C LEU A 107 -21.57 2.02 1.78
N GLY A 108 -22.22 1.09 1.08
CA GLY A 108 -23.32 0.26 1.60
C GLY A 108 -24.70 0.90 1.46
N ASP A 109 -25.73 0.10 1.68
CA ASP A 109 -27.16 0.44 1.54
C ASP A 109 -27.50 0.98 0.13
N LEU A 110 -27.28 0.10 -0.84
CA LEU A 110 -27.32 0.37 -2.27
C LEU A 110 -28.72 0.19 -2.84
N ALA A 111 -29.56 -0.60 -2.17
CA ALA A 111 -30.88 -1.00 -2.65
C ALA A 111 -31.85 -1.13 -1.47
N TYR A 112 -32.35 -0.01 -0.96
CA TYR A 112 -33.40 -0.02 0.05
C TYR A 112 -34.67 -0.66 -0.51
N LEU A 113 -35.56 -1.22 0.32
CA LEU A 113 -35.40 -1.36 1.77
C LEU A 113 -34.74 -2.68 2.15
N ASN A 114 -34.82 -3.73 1.33
CA ASN A 114 -34.41 -5.07 1.75
C ASN A 114 -33.25 -5.65 0.93
N GLY A 115 -32.66 -4.88 0.01
CA GLY A 115 -31.59 -5.37 -0.84
C GLY A 115 -32.03 -6.45 -1.81
N THR A 116 -33.29 -6.44 -2.26
CA THR A 116 -33.81 -7.44 -3.21
C THR A 116 -33.22 -7.28 -4.61
N PHE A 117 -33.33 -8.30 -5.46
CA PHE A 117 -32.92 -8.22 -6.87
C PHE A 117 -33.62 -7.08 -7.61
N GLU A 118 -34.92 -6.87 -7.39
CA GLU A 118 -35.70 -5.79 -8.02
C GLU A 118 -35.26 -4.41 -7.52
N GLU A 119 -34.96 -4.26 -6.23
CA GLU A 119 -34.46 -2.99 -5.67
C GLU A 119 -33.07 -2.68 -6.23
N PHE A 120 -32.17 -3.66 -6.33
CA PHE A 120 -30.88 -3.48 -7.02
C PHE A 120 -31.08 -3.05 -8.48
N GLN A 121 -32.00 -3.68 -9.20
CA GLN A 121 -32.24 -3.36 -10.60
C GLN A 121 -32.80 -1.95 -10.79
N SER A 122 -33.80 -1.55 -9.99
CA SER A 122 -34.54 -0.30 -10.16
C SER A 122 -33.89 0.91 -9.47
N ARG A 123 -33.18 0.71 -8.35
CA ARG A 123 -32.66 1.78 -7.48
C ARG A 123 -31.14 1.90 -7.50
N TYR A 124 -30.41 0.88 -7.98
CA TYR A 124 -28.96 0.93 -8.11
C TYR A 124 -28.52 0.88 -9.58
N PHE A 125 -28.64 -0.28 -10.24
CA PHE A 125 -28.22 -0.42 -11.63
C PHE A 125 -28.99 0.51 -12.56
N GLY A 126 -30.31 0.66 -12.37
CA GLY A 126 -31.13 1.55 -13.18
C GLY A 126 -30.76 3.03 -13.03
N VAL A 127 -30.35 3.46 -11.83
CA VAL A 127 -29.97 4.86 -11.54
C VAL A 127 -28.59 5.17 -12.08
N TYR A 128 -27.62 4.27 -11.89
CA TYR A 128 -26.21 4.53 -12.21
C TYR A 128 -25.74 3.90 -13.55
N ARG A 129 -26.65 3.31 -14.34
CA ARG A 129 -26.30 2.58 -15.58
C ARG A 129 -25.38 3.33 -16.54
N GLU A 130 -25.55 4.64 -16.69
CA GLU A 130 -24.78 5.41 -17.68
C GLU A 130 -23.32 5.59 -17.25
N VAL A 131 -23.07 5.77 -15.95
CA VAL A 131 -21.71 5.86 -15.41
C VAL A 131 -21.06 4.48 -15.28
N MET A 132 -21.82 3.45 -14.88
CA MET A 132 -21.33 2.06 -14.75
C MET A 132 -20.84 1.45 -16.07
N LYS A 133 -21.32 1.95 -17.22
CA LYS A 133 -20.79 1.57 -18.55
C LYS A 133 -19.32 1.97 -18.76
N ARG A 134 -18.76 2.89 -17.98
CA ARG A 134 -17.42 3.45 -18.23
C ARG A 134 -16.53 3.55 -16.99
N VAL A 135 -17.12 3.61 -15.80
CA VAL A 135 -16.40 3.70 -14.52
C VAL A 135 -16.67 2.45 -13.68
N PRO A 136 -15.65 1.76 -13.15
CA PRO A 136 -15.83 0.64 -12.25
C PRO A 136 -16.35 1.08 -10.87
N PHE A 137 -17.25 0.27 -10.31
CA PHE A 137 -17.82 0.47 -8.97
C PHE A 137 -17.27 -0.60 -8.02
N PHE A 138 -16.84 -0.19 -6.84
CA PHE A 138 -16.32 -1.06 -5.78
C PHE A 138 -17.12 -0.86 -4.48
N PRO A 139 -18.35 -1.42 -4.39
CA PRO A 139 -19.19 -1.26 -3.21
C PRO A 139 -18.75 -2.09 -2.00
N CYS A 140 -19.04 -1.62 -0.79
CA CYS A 140 -19.18 -2.48 0.39
C CYS A 140 -20.67 -2.76 0.70
N LEU A 141 -20.95 -3.71 1.60
CA LEU A 141 -22.30 -4.04 2.05
C LEU A 141 -22.72 -3.16 3.24
N GLY A 142 -23.96 -2.68 3.22
CA GLY A 142 -24.66 -2.12 4.38
C GLY A 142 -25.64 -3.10 5.00
N ASN A 143 -26.31 -2.69 6.08
CA ASN A 143 -27.22 -3.57 6.82
C ASN A 143 -28.52 -3.85 6.03
N HIS A 144 -28.92 -2.99 5.09
CA HIS A 144 -30.11 -3.25 4.28
C HIS A 144 -29.90 -4.33 3.21
N GLU A 145 -28.66 -4.55 2.76
CA GLU A 145 -28.35 -5.70 1.89
C GLU A 145 -28.57 -7.04 2.59
N TYR A 146 -28.42 -7.09 3.91
CA TYR A 146 -28.54 -8.31 4.71
C TYR A 146 -29.99 -8.81 4.87
N MET A 147 -30.97 -7.93 4.67
CA MET A 147 -32.39 -8.26 4.86
C MET A 147 -32.89 -9.35 3.91
N THR A 148 -32.30 -9.45 2.71
CA THR A 148 -32.61 -10.53 1.77
C THR A 148 -31.51 -11.59 1.79
N ARG A 149 -31.82 -12.74 2.40
CA ARG A 149 -30.98 -13.96 2.36
C ARG A 149 -29.51 -13.67 2.71
N ASN A 150 -29.26 -12.86 3.75
CA ASN A 150 -27.91 -12.57 4.25
C ASN A 150 -26.97 -11.93 3.19
N GLY A 151 -27.48 -11.01 2.37
CA GLY A 151 -26.70 -10.32 1.34
C GLY A 151 -26.63 -11.04 -0.01
N PHE A 152 -27.42 -12.10 -0.21
CA PHE A 152 -27.34 -12.91 -1.43
C PHE A 152 -27.49 -12.09 -2.72
N PRO A 153 -28.44 -11.15 -2.87
CA PRO A 153 -28.54 -10.37 -4.11
C PRO A 153 -27.29 -9.53 -4.39
N HIS A 154 -26.69 -8.91 -3.38
CA HIS A 154 -25.42 -8.18 -3.54
C HIS A 154 -24.32 -9.09 -4.09
N LEU A 155 -24.11 -10.25 -3.45
CA LEU A 155 -23.07 -11.22 -3.81
C LEU A 155 -23.32 -11.90 -5.15
N ALA A 156 -24.59 -12.01 -5.54
CA ALA A 156 -24.98 -12.56 -6.83
C ALA A 156 -24.77 -11.56 -7.97
N LEU A 157 -24.95 -10.26 -7.73
CA LEU A 157 -25.01 -9.23 -8.76
C LEU A 157 -23.67 -8.53 -9.01
N HIS A 158 -22.76 -8.51 -8.03
CA HIS A 158 -21.45 -7.88 -8.15
C HIS A 158 -20.34 -8.89 -8.45
N ASP A 159 -19.36 -8.45 -9.24
CA ASP A 159 -18.10 -9.16 -9.46
C ASP A 159 -16.96 -8.32 -8.91
N LEU A 160 -16.68 -8.50 -7.62
CA LEU A 160 -15.69 -7.72 -6.88
C LEU A 160 -14.32 -8.42 -6.91
N PRO A 161 -13.23 -7.68 -6.68
CA PRO A 161 -11.94 -8.30 -6.42
C PRO A 161 -12.09 -9.41 -5.37
N ASN A 162 -11.53 -10.56 -5.67
CA ASN A 162 -11.60 -11.72 -4.80
C ASN A 162 -10.23 -12.39 -4.80
N SER A 163 -9.78 -12.79 -3.62
CA SER A 163 -8.59 -13.58 -3.47
C SER A 163 -8.95 -15.02 -3.08
N ASN A 164 -8.16 -15.98 -3.57
CA ASN A 164 -8.43 -17.40 -3.34
C ASN A 164 -8.22 -17.83 -1.89
N ASP A 165 -7.56 -17.00 -1.08
CA ASP A 165 -7.35 -17.19 0.36
C ASP A 165 -8.58 -16.86 1.21
N LEU A 166 -9.61 -16.24 0.63
CA LEU A 166 -10.88 -15.99 1.32
C LEU A 166 -11.76 -17.26 1.33
N PRO A 167 -12.39 -17.58 2.50
CA PRO A 167 -13.42 -18.60 2.55
C PRO A 167 -14.54 -18.32 1.54
N GLU A 168 -15.12 -19.37 0.96
CA GLU A 168 -16.17 -19.22 -0.05
C GLU A 168 -17.36 -18.36 0.44
N ALA A 169 -17.74 -18.50 1.71
CA ALA A 169 -18.83 -17.73 2.33
C ALA A 169 -18.55 -16.22 2.45
N ASP A 170 -17.28 -15.82 2.32
CA ASP A 170 -16.80 -14.44 2.53
C ASP A 170 -16.40 -13.74 1.23
N ARG A 171 -16.33 -14.49 0.12
CA ARG A 171 -16.03 -13.93 -1.20
C ARG A 171 -17.06 -12.87 -1.58
N GLY A 172 -16.58 -11.70 -1.99
CA GLY A 172 -17.40 -10.55 -2.34
C GLY A 172 -17.92 -9.73 -1.16
N ARG A 173 -17.66 -10.13 0.10
CA ARG A 173 -18.05 -9.32 1.27
C ARG A 173 -17.01 -8.27 1.63
N TYR A 174 -15.75 -8.66 1.62
CA TYR A 174 -14.61 -7.79 1.86
C TYR A 174 -13.47 -8.17 0.91
N TYR A 175 -12.71 -7.18 0.49
CA TYR A 175 -11.70 -7.31 -0.55
C TYR A 175 -10.80 -6.07 -0.59
N SER A 176 -9.69 -6.19 -1.32
CA SER A 176 -8.78 -5.07 -1.57
C SER A 176 -8.42 -4.97 -3.05
N PHE A 177 -7.98 -3.79 -3.47
CA PHE A 177 -7.45 -3.54 -4.81
C PHE A 177 -6.56 -2.31 -4.83
N ASP A 178 -5.72 -2.21 -5.86
CA ASP A 178 -4.83 -1.07 -6.07
C ASP A 178 -5.32 -0.17 -7.20
N TRP A 179 -5.19 1.14 -7.01
CA TRP A 179 -5.30 2.13 -8.07
C TRP A 179 -4.23 3.21 -7.87
N GLY A 180 -3.34 3.36 -8.86
CA GLY A 180 -2.19 4.26 -8.72
C GLY A 180 -1.31 3.93 -7.52
N ASN A 181 -1.02 4.93 -6.70
CA ASN A 181 -0.26 4.79 -5.46
C ASN A 181 -1.16 4.56 -4.23
N ALA A 182 -2.42 4.18 -4.43
CA ALA A 182 -3.38 3.87 -3.38
C ALA A 182 -3.77 2.40 -3.34
N HIS A 183 -3.94 1.90 -2.12
CA HIS A 183 -4.49 0.61 -1.78
C HIS A 183 -5.85 0.80 -1.10
N PHE A 184 -6.90 0.26 -1.70
CA PHE A 184 -8.28 0.36 -1.25
C PHE A 184 -8.70 -0.94 -0.58
N ILE A 185 -9.42 -0.84 0.53
CA ILE A 185 -9.92 -2.00 1.28
C ILE A 185 -11.40 -1.79 1.61
N ALA A 186 -12.26 -2.63 1.04
CA ALA A 186 -13.66 -2.75 1.42
C ALA A 186 -13.77 -3.77 2.56
N LEU A 187 -14.39 -3.39 3.68
CA LEU A 187 -14.72 -4.30 4.77
C LEU A 187 -16.23 -4.47 4.90
N ASP A 188 -16.64 -5.64 5.41
CA ASP A 188 -18.02 -5.91 5.75
C ASP A 188 -18.21 -5.77 7.27
N SER A 189 -18.77 -4.62 7.66
CA SER A 189 -19.02 -4.27 9.06
C SER A 189 -20.24 -4.96 9.69
N ASN A 190 -20.82 -5.99 9.05
CA ASN A 190 -21.95 -6.78 9.53
C ASN A 190 -21.47 -8.15 10.09
N ASP A 191 -22.07 -9.26 9.65
CA ASP A 191 -21.77 -10.63 10.09
C ASP A 191 -20.26 -10.99 10.04
N PRO A 192 -19.47 -10.65 9.00
CA PRO A 192 -18.04 -10.91 9.00
C PRO A 192 -17.28 -10.24 10.16
N LEU A 193 -17.65 -9.00 10.54
CA LEU A 193 -17.10 -8.34 11.71
C LEU A 193 -17.51 -9.05 12.99
N GLU A 194 -18.79 -9.37 13.16
CA GLU A 194 -19.30 -10.04 14.35
C GLU A 194 -18.63 -11.40 14.58
N ARG A 195 -18.51 -12.22 13.54
CA ARG A 195 -17.79 -13.50 13.61
C ARG A 195 -16.31 -13.30 13.90
N ALA A 196 -15.66 -12.30 13.30
CA ALA A 196 -14.26 -12.04 13.56
C ALA A 196 -13.98 -11.63 15.02
N VAL A 197 -14.84 -10.80 15.64
CA VAL A 197 -14.67 -10.42 17.06
C VAL A 197 -14.98 -11.56 18.02
N GLN A 198 -15.78 -12.55 17.59
CA GLN A 198 -16.04 -13.79 18.32
C GLN A 198 -14.95 -14.87 18.09
N GLY A 199 -13.96 -14.61 17.24
CA GLY A 199 -12.89 -15.55 16.90
C GLY A 199 -13.34 -16.68 15.95
N THR A 200 -14.47 -16.53 15.27
CA THR A 200 -15.04 -17.52 14.35
C THR A 200 -14.95 -17.11 12.88
N GLY A 201 -14.52 -15.87 12.58
CA GLY A 201 -14.36 -15.34 11.23
C GLY A 201 -12.93 -14.80 10.97
N PRO A 202 -12.41 -14.90 9.72
CA PRO A 202 -11.03 -14.54 9.43
C PRO A 202 -10.83 -13.05 9.04
N MET A 203 -11.89 -12.24 8.94
CA MET A 203 -11.81 -10.90 8.35
C MET A 203 -10.75 -9.99 8.99
N LEU A 204 -10.63 -9.96 10.32
CA LEU A 204 -9.62 -9.12 11.00
C LEU A 204 -8.19 -9.61 10.76
N GLN A 205 -7.98 -10.93 10.70
CA GLN A 205 -6.68 -11.51 10.38
C GLN A 205 -6.32 -11.23 8.91
N TRP A 206 -7.28 -11.36 8.01
CA TRP A 206 -7.13 -11.03 6.60
C TRP A 206 -6.76 -9.55 6.42
N LEU A 207 -7.49 -8.64 7.06
CA LEU A 207 -7.23 -7.20 7.03
C LEU A 207 -5.79 -6.87 7.47
N GLU A 208 -5.35 -7.46 8.58
CA GLU A 208 -4.00 -7.24 9.07
C GLU A 208 -2.92 -7.78 8.10
N ASN A 209 -3.16 -8.93 7.46
CA ASN A 209 -2.24 -9.47 6.46
C ASN A 209 -2.19 -8.63 5.18
N ASP A 210 -3.35 -8.20 4.69
CA ASP A 210 -3.51 -7.35 3.51
C ASP A 210 -2.78 -6.02 3.69
N LEU A 211 -3.07 -5.31 4.79
CA LEU A 211 -2.40 -4.05 5.16
C LEU A 211 -0.88 -4.21 5.33
N ARG A 212 -0.42 -5.32 5.92
CA ARG A 212 1.01 -5.61 6.10
C ARG A 212 1.72 -5.85 4.77
N SER A 213 1.02 -6.43 3.79
CA SER A 213 1.57 -6.73 2.47
C SER A 213 1.70 -5.50 1.56
N SER A 214 0.86 -4.48 1.78
CA SER A 214 0.80 -3.29 0.93
C SER A 214 1.88 -2.26 1.26
N ARG A 215 2.65 -1.89 0.23
CA ARG A 215 3.65 -0.80 0.26
C ARG A 215 3.15 0.50 -0.34
N LYS A 216 1.88 0.59 -0.73
CA LYS A 216 1.28 1.81 -1.30
C LYS A 216 1.31 2.96 -0.29
N PHE A 217 1.48 4.18 -0.82
CA PHE A 217 1.50 5.40 -0.01
C PHE A 217 0.14 5.63 0.65
N TRP A 218 -0.91 5.66 -0.16
CA TRP A 218 -2.27 5.80 0.35
C TRP A 218 -2.83 4.44 0.71
N LYS A 219 -3.35 4.32 1.92
CA LYS A 219 -4.23 3.22 2.33
C LYS A 219 -5.57 3.85 2.71
N ILE A 220 -6.62 3.46 2.00
CA ILE A 220 -7.97 4.00 2.12
C ILE A 220 -8.90 2.82 2.43
N VAL A 221 -9.57 2.87 3.56
CA VAL A 221 -10.44 1.79 4.02
C VAL A 221 -11.88 2.29 4.03
N TYR A 222 -12.83 1.43 3.65
CA TYR A 222 -14.23 1.78 3.67
C TYR A 222 -15.12 0.61 4.05
N PHE A 223 -16.20 0.93 4.75
CA PHE A 223 -17.21 0.01 5.26
C PHE A 223 -18.46 0.80 5.66
N HIS A 224 -19.56 0.14 5.98
CA HIS A 224 -20.82 0.85 6.16
C HIS A 224 -20.94 1.61 7.50
N HIS A 225 -20.70 0.96 8.64
CA HIS A 225 -21.00 1.53 9.97
C HIS A 225 -19.90 2.46 10.53
N PRO A 226 -20.15 3.76 10.76
CA PRO A 226 -19.13 4.75 11.14
C PRO A 226 -18.73 4.66 12.63
N PRO A 227 -17.42 4.55 12.98
CA PRO A 227 -17.01 4.44 14.38
C PRO A 227 -17.01 5.79 15.13
N TYR A 228 -17.03 6.94 14.45
CA TYR A 228 -16.86 8.27 15.05
C TYR A 228 -17.83 9.31 14.46
N ALA A 229 -19.08 8.91 14.22
CA ALA A 229 -20.17 9.83 13.84
C ALA A 229 -21.04 10.19 15.05
N GLY A 230 -21.73 11.32 14.98
CA GLY A 230 -22.80 11.73 15.90
C GLY A 230 -24.15 11.73 15.20
N GLY A 231 -25.08 10.88 15.65
CA GLY A 231 -26.37 10.70 15.01
C GLY A 231 -27.21 9.61 15.70
N PRO A 232 -28.39 9.27 15.14
CA PRO A 232 -29.29 8.28 15.73
C PRO A 232 -28.67 6.90 16.01
N HIS A 233 -27.61 6.52 15.30
CA HIS A 233 -26.97 5.20 15.36
C HIS A 233 -25.58 5.23 16.01
N GLU A 234 -25.16 6.36 16.60
CA GLU A 234 -23.80 6.53 17.16
C GLU A 234 -23.45 5.52 18.27
N ASN A 235 -24.48 5.01 18.96
CA ASN A 235 -24.37 4.08 20.10
C ASN A 235 -24.73 2.64 19.73
N ASP A 236 -24.94 2.35 18.44
CA ASP A 236 -25.23 0.98 18.00
C ASP A 236 -24.01 0.07 18.16
N THR A 237 -24.27 -1.23 18.28
CA THR A 237 -23.24 -2.25 18.53
C THR A 237 -22.15 -2.26 17.45
N LEU A 238 -22.52 -2.19 16.17
CA LEU A 238 -21.58 -2.32 15.05
C LEU A 238 -20.57 -1.16 14.97
N PRO A 239 -20.98 0.13 15.04
CA PRO A 239 -20.04 1.25 15.26
C PRO A 239 -19.06 1.03 16.41
N GLY A 240 -19.54 0.51 17.54
CA GLY A 240 -18.72 0.19 18.71
C GLY A 240 -17.68 -0.91 18.43
N LEU A 241 -18.07 -1.96 17.69
CA LEU A 241 -17.14 -3.02 17.27
C LEU A 241 -16.09 -2.51 16.28
N VAL A 242 -16.47 -1.69 15.31
CA VAL A 242 -15.51 -1.06 14.39
C VAL A 242 -14.49 -0.24 15.17
N ARG A 243 -14.96 0.60 16.10
CA ARG A 243 -14.09 1.44 16.95
C ARG A 243 -13.12 0.60 17.77
N ARG A 244 -13.57 -0.54 18.31
CA ARG A 244 -12.77 -1.38 19.21
C ARG A 244 -11.81 -2.34 18.50
N TYR A 245 -12.19 -2.87 17.34
CA TYR A 245 -11.48 -3.99 16.71
C TYR A 245 -10.88 -3.67 15.34
N ILE A 246 -11.48 -2.76 14.55
CA ILE A 246 -10.95 -2.37 13.24
C ILE A 246 -9.98 -1.19 13.39
N ALA A 247 -10.39 -0.11 14.06
CA ALA A 247 -9.59 1.12 14.13
C ALA A 247 -8.14 0.89 14.61
N PRO A 248 -7.86 0.10 15.67
CA PRO A 248 -6.48 -0.16 16.09
C PRO A 248 -5.62 -0.89 15.03
N VAL A 249 -6.23 -1.74 14.21
CA VAL A 249 -5.52 -2.39 13.10
C VAL A 249 -5.16 -1.34 12.04
N LEU A 250 -6.10 -0.47 11.69
CA LEU A 250 -5.88 0.57 10.68
C LEU A 250 -4.78 1.56 11.10
N GLU A 251 -4.79 1.98 12.38
CA GLU A 251 -3.78 2.86 12.97
C GLU A 251 -2.39 2.22 12.94
N ARG A 252 -2.29 0.93 13.30
CA ARG A 252 -1.04 0.15 13.25
C ARG A 252 -0.46 0.02 11.86
N TYR A 253 -1.20 0.23 10.77
CA TYR A 253 -0.66 0.12 9.40
C TYR A 253 -0.70 1.43 8.60
N GLY A 254 -1.07 2.54 9.24
CA GLY A 254 -0.95 3.88 8.67
C GLY A 254 -2.01 4.18 7.62
N VAL A 255 -3.24 3.70 7.83
CA VAL A 255 -4.39 4.15 7.05
C VAL A 255 -4.57 5.66 7.25
N ALA A 256 -4.78 6.40 6.15
CA ALA A 256 -4.90 7.86 6.20
C ALA A 256 -6.36 8.33 6.24
N LEU A 257 -7.25 7.57 5.59
CA LEU A 257 -8.64 7.94 5.37
C LEU A 257 -9.53 6.71 5.53
N VAL A 258 -10.60 6.88 6.30
CA VAL A 258 -11.69 5.90 6.44
C VAL A 258 -13.00 6.51 5.95
N LEU A 259 -13.73 5.80 5.10
CA LEU A 259 -15.02 6.23 4.54
C LEU A 259 -16.14 5.31 5.02
N SER A 260 -17.30 5.89 5.34
CA SER A 260 -18.47 5.16 5.84
C SER A 260 -19.81 5.78 5.43
N GLY A 261 -20.90 5.05 5.58
CA GLY A 261 -22.28 5.48 5.33
C GLY A 261 -23.12 5.44 6.61
N HIS A 262 -24.31 4.86 6.55
CA HIS A 262 -25.24 4.49 7.63
C HIS A 262 -25.89 5.67 8.37
N GLU A 263 -25.09 6.63 8.82
CA GLU A 263 -25.61 7.90 9.33
C GLU A 263 -25.95 8.78 8.13
N HIS A 264 -27.24 9.02 7.90
CA HIS A 264 -27.74 9.73 6.71
C HIS A 264 -27.45 11.25 6.74
N SER A 265 -26.18 11.60 6.78
CA SER A 265 -25.61 12.94 6.92
C SER A 265 -24.16 12.95 6.41
N TYR A 266 -23.60 14.15 6.23
CA TYR A 266 -22.16 14.34 6.03
C TYR A 266 -21.49 14.62 7.36
N GLN A 267 -20.42 13.89 7.70
CA GLN A 267 -19.61 14.17 8.88
C GLN A 267 -18.12 13.94 8.60
N ARG A 268 -17.28 14.79 9.20
CA ARG A 268 -15.82 14.64 9.21
C ARG A 268 -15.30 14.69 10.63
N SER A 269 -14.56 13.67 11.04
CA SER A 269 -13.90 13.68 12.34
C SER A 269 -12.68 14.60 12.38
N TYR A 270 -12.25 14.99 13.57
CA TYR A 270 -10.83 15.32 13.80
C TYR A 270 -9.94 14.10 13.50
N PRO A 271 -8.62 14.25 13.31
CA PRO A 271 -7.69 13.12 13.26
C PRO A 271 -7.74 12.35 14.59
N ILE A 272 -7.88 11.03 14.52
CA ILE A 272 -7.99 10.16 15.70
C ILE A 272 -6.90 9.08 15.69
N ARG A 273 -6.29 8.83 16.85
CA ARG A 273 -5.42 7.70 17.13
C ARG A 273 -5.61 7.25 18.57
N ASP A 274 -5.65 5.94 18.83
CA ASP A 274 -5.84 5.37 20.17
C ASP A 274 -7.09 5.94 20.89
N GLY A 275 -8.14 6.24 20.11
CA GLY A 275 -9.38 6.85 20.59
C GLY A 275 -9.26 8.30 21.07
N GLN A 276 -8.13 8.98 20.80
CA GLN A 276 -7.88 10.38 21.16
C GLN A 276 -7.83 11.26 19.92
N ILE A 277 -8.27 12.52 20.06
CA ILE A 277 -8.03 13.54 19.04
C ILE A 277 -6.55 13.90 19.05
N VAL A 278 -5.92 13.84 17.88
CA VAL A 278 -4.51 14.15 17.67
C VAL A 278 -4.35 15.26 16.63
N ARG A 279 -3.10 15.70 16.41
CA ARG A 279 -2.80 16.74 15.42
C ARG A 279 -3.04 16.21 13.99
N ASP A 280 -3.23 17.13 13.06
CA ASP A 280 -3.30 16.81 11.64
C ASP A 280 -2.04 16.04 11.20
N GLY A 281 -2.24 14.92 10.50
CA GLY A 281 -1.18 14.02 10.07
C GLY A 281 -0.79 12.93 11.08
N ASP A 282 -1.18 13.05 12.35
CA ASP A 282 -0.87 12.08 13.41
C ASP A 282 -1.99 11.04 13.62
N GLY A 283 -3.11 11.11 12.91
CA GLY A 283 -4.25 10.23 13.10
C GLY A 283 -5.03 9.96 11.83
N ILE A 284 -5.98 9.04 11.91
CA ILE A 284 -6.92 8.72 10.84
C ILE A 284 -8.01 9.77 10.82
N VAL A 285 -8.37 10.28 9.64
CA VAL A 285 -9.59 11.06 9.46
C VAL A 285 -10.71 10.14 8.98
N TYR A 286 -11.84 10.18 9.66
CA TYR A 286 -13.04 9.42 9.35
C TYR A 286 -14.06 10.34 8.68
N LEU A 287 -14.54 9.93 7.51
CA LEU A 287 -15.64 10.59 6.81
C LEU A 287 -16.87 9.67 6.80
N THR A 288 -17.99 10.22 7.23
CA THR A 288 -19.29 9.60 7.13
C THR A 288 -20.09 10.32 6.05
N SER A 289 -20.47 9.59 5.01
CA SER A 289 -21.04 10.11 3.78
C SER A 289 -22.35 9.38 3.41
N GLY A 290 -23.29 9.30 4.36
CA GLY A 290 -24.57 8.62 4.16
C GLY A 290 -25.69 9.48 3.56
N GLY A 291 -25.35 10.62 2.96
CA GLY A 291 -26.34 11.52 2.35
C GLY A 291 -26.76 11.14 0.93
N GLY A 292 -26.46 9.93 0.44
CA GLY A 292 -26.54 9.61 -0.99
C GLY A 292 -27.94 9.54 -1.59
N GLY A 293 -29.00 9.54 -0.78
CA GLY A 293 -30.37 9.59 -1.31
C GLY A 293 -31.50 9.20 -0.34
N ALA A 294 -31.21 8.41 0.70
CA ALA A 294 -32.16 8.08 1.75
C ALA A 294 -32.54 9.32 2.60
N ASN A 295 -33.61 9.22 3.38
CA ASN A 295 -34.07 10.33 4.23
C ASN A 295 -32.96 10.75 5.22
N LEU A 296 -32.68 12.04 5.29
CA LEU A 296 -31.59 12.57 6.10
C LEU A 296 -31.84 12.44 7.59
N TYR A 297 -30.77 12.22 8.34
CA TYR A 297 -30.74 12.22 9.80
C TYR A 297 -30.20 13.54 10.35
N PRO A 298 -30.66 13.98 11.53
CA PRO A 298 -30.02 15.07 12.25
C PRO A 298 -28.60 14.66 12.68
N VAL A 299 -27.69 15.63 12.73
CA VAL A 299 -26.34 15.42 13.29
C VAL A 299 -26.37 15.76 14.78
N TYR A 300 -25.99 14.81 15.63
CA TYR A 300 -25.90 15.03 17.08
C TYR A 300 -24.54 15.57 17.49
N SER A 301 -24.47 16.17 18.68
CA SER A 301 -23.22 16.69 19.24
C SER A 301 -22.29 15.53 19.59
N SER A 302 -21.10 15.49 18.97
CA SER A 302 -20.07 14.50 19.25
C SER A 302 -18.71 15.18 19.39
N PRO A 303 -17.89 14.80 20.38
CA PRO A 303 -16.57 15.41 20.56
C PRO A 303 -15.60 15.11 19.40
N TYR A 304 -15.84 14.03 18.66
CA TYR A 304 -14.96 13.60 17.57
C TYR A 304 -15.26 14.30 16.24
N VAL A 305 -16.47 14.84 16.06
CA VAL A 305 -16.95 15.41 14.80
C VAL A 305 -16.49 16.86 14.69
N SER A 306 -15.67 17.15 13.68
CA SER A 306 -15.17 18.50 13.39
C SER A 306 -16.11 19.30 12.47
N VAL A 307 -16.78 18.61 11.54
CA VAL A 307 -17.79 19.18 10.64
C VAL A 307 -18.93 18.18 10.52
N GLY A 308 -20.17 18.65 10.64
CA GLY A 308 -21.37 17.83 10.49
C GLY A 308 -22.48 18.59 9.78
N LYS A 309 -23.09 17.99 8.76
CA LYS A 309 -24.18 18.57 7.97
C LYS A 309 -25.23 17.52 7.63
N SER A 310 -26.48 17.76 8.00
CA SER A 310 -27.61 16.98 7.51
C SER A 310 -27.96 17.46 6.10
N ALA A 311 -27.39 16.82 5.07
CA ALA A 311 -27.57 17.21 3.68
C ALA A 311 -27.29 16.04 2.72
N HIS A 312 -27.94 16.08 1.56
CA HIS A 312 -27.65 15.17 0.46
C HIS A 312 -26.36 15.56 -0.25
N HIS A 313 -25.47 14.59 -0.44
CA HIS A 313 -24.12 14.84 -0.97
C HIS A 313 -23.45 13.55 -1.47
N TYR A 314 -22.32 13.73 -2.15
CA TYR A 314 -21.29 12.70 -2.36
C TYR A 314 -19.89 13.30 -2.13
N LEU A 315 -18.88 12.43 -2.03
CA LEU A 315 -17.49 12.85 -1.94
C LEU A 315 -16.83 12.77 -3.32
N SER A 316 -16.17 13.86 -3.72
CA SER A 316 -15.24 13.91 -4.86
C SER A 316 -13.82 13.93 -4.30
N VAL A 317 -13.05 12.87 -4.56
CA VAL A 317 -11.70 12.69 -4.01
C VAL A 317 -10.67 12.68 -5.12
N GLU A 318 -9.63 13.49 -4.97
CA GLU A 318 -8.48 13.53 -5.86
C GLU A 318 -7.24 13.06 -5.13
N VAL A 319 -6.49 12.15 -5.76
CA VAL A 319 -5.21 11.63 -5.29
C VAL A 319 -4.12 12.07 -6.25
N ASP A 320 -3.19 12.88 -5.75
CA ASP A 320 -2.07 13.43 -6.52
C ASP A 320 -0.76 13.25 -5.74
N GLY A 321 -0.03 12.19 -6.08
CA GLY A 321 1.21 11.82 -5.39
C GLY A 321 0.98 11.65 -3.87
N ALA A 322 1.65 12.47 -3.06
CA ALA A 322 1.54 12.46 -1.60
C ALA A 322 0.43 13.39 -1.04
N ARG A 323 -0.42 13.96 -1.90
CA ARG A 323 -1.55 14.82 -1.51
C ARG A 323 -2.90 14.18 -1.89
N LEU A 324 -3.85 14.17 -0.95
CA LEU A 324 -5.23 13.73 -1.19
C LEU A 324 -6.17 14.89 -0.84
N THR A 325 -7.07 15.23 -1.76
CA THR A 325 -8.07 16.29 -1.56
C THR A 325 -9.47 15.68 -1.63
N VAL A 326 -10.25 15.80 -0.56
CA VAL A 326 -11.67 15.41 -0.53
C VAL A 326 -12.54 16.67 -0.56
N ARG A 327 -13.55 16.68 -1.42
CA ARG A 327 -14.61 17.68 -1.44
C ARG A 327 -15.95 16.97 -1.20
N ALA A 328 -16.75 17.48 -0.28
CA ALA A 328 -18.15 17.07 -0.15
C ALA A 328 -19.00 17.95 -1.07
N ILE A 329 -19.65 17.36 -2.07
CA ILE A 329 -20.46 18.07 -3.06
C ILE A 329 -21.93 17.87 -2.75
N GLY A 330 -22.64 18.97 -2.49
CA GLY A 330 -24.06 18.98 -2.16
C GLY A 330 -24.97 18.81 -3.37
N LEU A 331 -26.27 18.65 -3.10
CA LEU A 331 -27.31 18.48 -4.13
C LEU A 331 -27.41 19.65 -5.12
N ALA A 332 -27.02 20.87 -4.71
CA ALA A 332 -26.98 22.03 -5.59
C ALA A 332 -25.68 22.12 -6.42
N GLY A 333 -24.77 21.15 -6.28
CA GLY A 333 -23.44 21.16 -6.89
C GLY A 333 -22.42 22.03 -6.16
N ASP A 334 -22.75 22.54 -4.97
CA ASP A 334 -21.87 23.35 -4.13
C ASP A 334 -20.91 22.50 -3.31
N GLU A 335 -19.71 23.03 -3.06
CA GLU A 335 -18.76 22.41 -2.15
C GLU A 335 -19.13 22.73 -0.70
N MET A 336 -19.63 21.74 0.01
CA MET A 336 -20.05 21.86 1.41
C MET A 336 -18.88 21.84 2.38
N ASP A 337 -17.84 21.05 2.10
CA ASP A 337 -16.64 20.95 2.93
C ASP A 337 -15.46 20.50 2.08
N ARG A 338 -14.25 20.79 2.55
CA ARG A 338 -13.00 20.38 1.93
C ARG A 338 -12.00 19.91 2.97
N LEU A 339 -11.43 18.74 2.71
CA LEU A 339 -10.32 18.17 3.47
C LEU A 339 -9.12 17.98 2.54
N ILE A 340 -7.93 18.34 3.03
CA ILE A 340 -6.66 18.05 2.36
C ILE A 340 -5.83 17.21 3.34
N LEU A 341 -5.41 16.03 2.90
CA LEU A 341 -4.48 15.18 3.63
C LEU A 341 -3.10 15.27 2.98
N THR A 342 -2.09 15.57 3.81
CA THR A 342 -0.67 15.55 3.47
C THR A 342 0.10 14.87 4.60
N PRO A 343 0.02 13.52 4.73
CA PRO A 343 0.66 12.81 5.83
C PRO A 343 2.17 13.09 5.86
N PRO A 344 2.72 13.55 7.00
CA PRO A 344 4.15 13.79 7.12
C PRO A 344 4.93 12.47 7.10
N PRO A 345 6.23 12.49 6.74
CA PRO A 345 7.08 11.31 6.87
C PRO A 345 7.16 10.91 8.34
N ASN A 346 7.21 9.61 8.59
CA ASN A 346 7.40 9.06 9.91
C ASN A 346 8.45 7.95 9.84
N VAL A 347 9.65 8.23 10.34
CA VAL A 347 10.70 7.21 10.49
C VAL A 347 10.38 6.37 11.72
N SER A 348 10.38 5.05 11.57
CA SER A 348 10.15 4.14 12.69
C SER A 348 11.27 4.31 13.74
N GLU A 349 10.94 4.19 15.03
CA GLU A 349 11.90 4.39 16.14
C GLU A 349 13.17 3.53 16.01
N THR A 350 13.03 2.29 15.54
CA THR A 350 14.13 1.35 15.26
C THR A 350 14.37 1.14 13.76
N GLY A 351 13.88 2.07 12.94
CA GLY A 351 13.82 1.94 11.49
C GLY A 351 15.13 2.23 10.76
N VAL A 352 16.16 2.75 11.43
CA VAL A 352 17.43 3.09 10.79
C VAL A 352 18.46 2.01 11.07
N VAL A 353 18.90 1.32 10.01
CA VAL A 353 19.77 0.15 10.13
C VAL A 353 20.84 0.12 9.04
N ASN A 354 21.94 -0.57 9.32
CA ASN A 354 22.91 -0.95 8.31
C ASN A 354 22.25 -1.89 7.29
N THR A 355 22.30 -1.52 6.01
CA THR A 355 21.62 -2.26 4.93
C THR A 355 22.10 -3.71 4.82
N ALA A 356 23.33 -4.02 5.23
CA ALA A 356 23.92 -5.35 5.13
C ALA A 356 23.63 -6.25 6.34
N SER A 357 23.63 -5.71 7.57
CA SER A 357 23.40 -6.50 8.79
C SER A 357 21.96 -6.47 9.30
N GLY A 358 21.20 -5.42 8.92
CA GLY A 358 19.88 -5.14 9.51
C GLY A 358 19.92 -4.65 10.95
N THR A 359 21.10 -4.31 11.49
CA THR A 359 21.27 -3.80 12.86
C THR A 359 21.35 -2.29 12.90
N ALA A 360 21.03 -1.68 14.05
CA ALA A 360 21.09 -0.22 14.25
C ALA A 360 22.53 0.33 14.37
N GLU A 361 23.54 -0.56 14.39
CA GLU A 361 24.95 -0.15 14.42
C GLU A 361 25.37 0.31 13.03
N LEU A 362 25.83 1.56 12.95
CA LEU A 362 26.25 2.21 11.70
C LEU A 362 27.67 2.73 11.82
N ALA A 363 28.33 2.88 10.67
CA ALA A 363 29.70 3.37 10.59
C ALA A 363 29.86 4.34 9.41
N PRO A 364 30.94 5.15 9.41
CA PRO A 364 31.21 6.07 8.30
C PRO A 364 31.29 5.33 6.96
N GLY A 365 30.72 5.94 5.92
CA GLY A 365 30.71 5.36 4.56
C GLY A 365 29.71 4.21 4.35
N ALA A 366 29.02 3.75 5.40
CA ALA A 366 28.08 2.63 5.31
C ALA A 366 26.86 2.96 4.44
N LEU A 367 26.36 1.94 3.74
CA LEU A 367 25.00 1.92 3.22
C LEU A 367 24.01 1.75 4.38
N VAL A 368 23.02 2.64 4.44
CA VAL A 368 21.99 2.72 5.47
C VAL A 368 20.60 2.57 4.86
N SER A 369 19.74 1.82 5.52
CA SER A 369 18.31 1.72 5.23
C SER A 369 17.52 2.44 6.32
N VAL A 370 16.57 3.28 5.92
CA VAL A 370 15.64 4.00 6.80
C VAL A 370 14.24 3.49 6.50
N TYR A 371 13.62 2.81 7.45
CA TYR A 371 12.25 2.29 7.36
C TYR A 371 11.26 3.21 8.07
N GLY A 372 10.05 3.29 7.54
CA GLY A 372 9.02 4.17 8.07
C GLY A 372 7.74 4.16 7.24
N ARG A 373 7.00 5.27 7.31
CA ARG A 373 5.79 5.53 6.54
C ARG A 373 5.87 6.89 5.89
N ASN A 374 5.13 7.06 4.79
CA ASN A 374 5.02 8.30 4.04
C ASN A 374 6.39 8.87 3.62
N LEU A 375 7.37 7.99 3.38
CA LEU A 375 8.76 8.40 3.13
C LEU A 375 8.99 8.89 1.70
N ALA A 376 8.20 8.42 0.73
CA ALA A 376 8.17 8.90 -0.65
C ALA A 376 6.79 8.64 -1.28
N PRO A 377 6.33 9.43 -2.27
CA PRO A 377 5.04 9.19 -2.93
C PRO A 377 5.01 7.92 -3.79
N GLU A 378 6.17 7.48 -4.27
CA GLU A 378 6.37 6.34 -5.16
C GLU A 378 7.79 5.76 -5.02
N ASP A 379 8.01 4.61 -5.66
CA ASP A 379 9.30 3.96 -5.72
C ASP A 379 10.20 4.64 -6.77
N GLN A 380 11.41 5.01 -6.38
CA GLN A 380 12.42 5.49 -7.32
C GLN A 380 13.82 4.99 -6.94
N GLN A 381 14.52 4.44 -7.93
CA GLN A 381 15.92 4.04 -7.81
C GLN A 381 16.83 5.04 -8.53
N ALA A 382 18.02 5.29 -7.98
CA ALA A 382 19.05 6.07 -8.67
C ALA A 382 19.51 5.34 -9.95
N SER A 383 19.58 6.07 -11.06
CA SER A 383 19.90 5.50 -12.38
C SER A 383 21.39 5.54 -12.73
N GLN A 384 22.19 6.34 -12.02
CA GLN A 384 23.62 6.50 -12.27
C GLN A 384 24.37 6.99 -11.03
N ALA A 385 25.70 6.86 -11.05
CA ALA A 385 26.60 7.48 -10.10
C ALA A 385 27.27 8.74 -10.73
N PRO A 386 27.62 9.77 -9.96
CA PRO A 386 27.44 9.90 -8.51
C PRO A 386 25.96 9.90 -8.11
N LEU A 387 25.66 9.31 -6.96
CA LEU A 387 24.28 9.16 -6.51
C LEU A 387 23.62 10.53 -6.28
N PRO A 388 22.33 10.68 -6.65
CA PRO A 388 21.58 11.92 -6.42
C PRO A 388 21.34 12.12 -4.92
N ARG A 389 21.16 13.38 -4.51
CA ARG A 389 20.80 13.75 -3.11
C ARG A 389 19.30 13.95 -2.90
N GLU A 390 18.53 13.81 -3.98
CA GLU A 390 17.08 13.90 -3.99
C GLU A 390 16.52 12.89 -4.99
N LEU A 391 15.49 12.16 -4.56
CA LEU A 391 14.70 11.26 -5.41
C LEU A 391 13.22 11.48 -5.06
N SER A 392 12.37 11.67 -6.06
CA SER A 392 10.92 11.86 -5.91
C SER A 392 10.53 12.94 -4.88
N GLY A 393 11.28 14.04 -4.84
CA GLY A 393 11.07 15.13 -3.87
C GLY A 393 11.50 14.80 -2.43
N VAL A 394 12.22 13.69 -2.24
CA VAL A 394 12.70 13.21 -0.93
C VAL A 394 14.20 13.44 -0.81
N SER A 395 14.61 13.98 0.33
CA SER A 395 16.03 14.12 0.70
C SER A 395 16.26 13.59 2.10
N LEU A 396 17.47 13.10 2.37
CA LEU A 396 17.92 12.68 3.70
C LEU A 396 19.19 13.46 4.02
N THR A 397 19.30 14.02 5.22
CA THR A 397 20.52 14.68 5.69
C THR A 397 21.05 14.02 6.96
N ALA A 398 22.37 14.02 7.16
CA ALA A 398 23.01 13.71 8.44
C ALA A 398 23.74 14.95 8.96
N ASN A 399 23.40 15.42 10.16
CA ASN A 399 23.96 16.66 10.74
C ASN A 399 23.84 17.88 9.80
N GLY A 400 22.77 17.92 8.99
CA GLY A 400 22.53 18.97 7.99
C GLY A 400 23.17 18.73 6.62
N GLU A 401 24.09 17.77 6.49
CA GLU A 401 24.74 17.41 5.22
C GLU A 401 23.86 16.46 4.39
N PRO A 402 23.51 16.81 3.13
CA PRO A 402 22.71 15.94 2.27
C PRO A 402 23.39 14.62 1.93
N LEU A 403 22.66 13.52 2.15
CA LEU A 403 23.12 12.18 1.83
C LEU A 403 22.78 11.79 0.39
N PRO A 404 23.69 11.09 -0.30
CA PRO A 404 23.39 10.41 -1.55
C PRO A 404 22.36 9.29 -1.33
N LEU A 405 21.38 9.19 -2.22
CA LEU A 405 20.28 8.23 -2.19
C LEU A 405 20.46 7.16 -3.27
N LEU A 406 20.26 5.91 -2.88
CA LEU A 406 20.22 4.75 -3.78
C LEU A 406 18.78 4.45 -4.22
N TYR A 407 17.83 4.59 -3.30
CA TYR A 407 16.43 4.20 -3.50
C TYR A 407 15.53 4.92 -2.49
N VAL A 408 14.31 5.23 -2.91
CA VAL A 408 13.22 5.71 -2.06
C VAL A 408 11.92 4.98 -2.39
N SER A 409 11.06 4.81 -1.41
CA SER A 409 9.70 4.29 -1.52
C SER A 409 8.84 4.81 -0.37
N PRO A 410 7.52 4.58 -0.38
CA PRO A 410 6.66 4.99 0.74
C PRO A 410 7.08 4.44 2.10
N THR A 411 7.82 3.32 2.13
CA THR A 411 8.20 2.63 3.37
C THR A 411 9.71 2.50 3.62
N GLN A 412 10.56 2.91 2.67
CA GLN A 412 12.00 2.73 2.78
C GLN A 412 12.81 3.79 2.01
N ILE A 413 13.92 4.24 2.61
CA ILE A 413 14.97 5.02 1.94
C ILE A 413 16.29 4.27 2.11
N ASN A 414 17.07 4.12 1.03
CA ASN A 414 18.44 3.62 1.08
C ASN A 414 19.40 4.76 0.71
N ALA A 415 20.41 4.98 1.53
CA ALA A 415 21.39 6.06 1.36
C ALA A 415 22.81 5.61 1.72
N GLN A 416 23.80 6.47 1.49
CA GLN A 416 25.16 6.27 2.00
C GLN A 416 25.54 7.37 3.00
N LEU A 417 26.06 6.96 4.16
CA LEU A 417 26.62 7.89 5.14
C LEU A 417 27.96 8.48 4.68
N PRO A 418 28.32 9.71 5.07
CA PRO A 418 29.63 10.29 4.77
C PRO A 418 30.78 9.51 5.43
N PHE A 419 31.92 9.38 4.74
CA PHE A 419 33.13 8.77 5.32
C PHE A 419 33.75 9.62 6.45
N ALA A 420 33.44 10.91 6.49
CA ALA A 420 33.91 11.85 7.51
C ALA A 420 33.01 11.95 8.75
N LEU A 421 31.87 11.22 8.78
CA LEU A 421 30.93 11.27 9.89
C LEU A 421 31.57 10.76 11.19
N ARG A 422 31.35 11.43 12.32
CA ARG A 422 31.87 11.08 13.65
C ARG A 422 30.80 11.37 14.71
N ASP A 423 30.89 10.72 15.87
CA ASP A 423 30.13 11.04 17.08
C ASP A 423 28.59 11.03 16.93
N GLY A 424 28.07 10.09 16.14
CA GLY A 424 26.63 9.97 15.86
C GLY A 424 26.12 10.91 14.76
N ALA A 425 24.83 10.78 14.43
CA ALA A 425 24.19 11.67 13.47
C ALA A 425 22.74 11.97 13.79
N ALA A 426 22.37 13.25 13.75
CA ALA A 426 21.00 13.68 13.61
C ALA A 426 20.57 13.50 12.15
N LEU A 427 19.70 12.53 11.90
CA LEU A 427 19.12 12.28 10.59
C LEU A 427 17.82 13.07 10.44
N ARG A 428 17.64 13.69 9.28
CA ARG A 428 16.40 14.35 8.89
C ARG A 428 15.95 13.86 7.53
N VAL A 429 14.82 13.18 7.48
CA VAL A 429 14.08 12.91 6.25
C VAL A 429 13.23 14.14 5.94
N ARG A 430 13.29 14.63 4.71
CA ARG A 430 12.40 15.68 4.20
C ARG A 430 11.67 15.15 2.98
N THR A 431 10.35 15.33 2.98
CA THR A 431 9.46 15.06 1.83
C THR A 431 8.66 16.33 1.50
N PRO A 432 7.87 16.35 0.42
CA PRO A 432 6.98 17.47 0.14
C PRO A 432 5.96 17.76 1.26
N ASN A 433 5.67 16.77 2.12
CA ASN A 433 4.66 16.87 3.18
C ASN A 433 5.23 17.19 4.57
N GLY A 434 6.55 17.33 4.71
CA GLY A 434 7.15 17.69 6.00
C GLY A 434 8.51 17.06 6.25
N VAL A 435 8.83 16.91 7.54
CA VAL A 435 10.11 16.37 7.99
C VAL A 435 9.91 15.34 9.09
N SER A 436 10.83 14.37 9.17
CA SER A 436 10.94 13.41 10.27
C SER A 436 12.38 13.37 10.72
N ASP A 437 12.60 13.62 12.00
CA ASP A 437 13.92 13.62 12.63
C ASP A 437 14.12 12.34 13.43
N THR A 438 15.34 11.83 13.40
CA THR A 438 15.80 10.75 14.27
C THR A 438 17.30 10.91 14.54
N SER A 439 17.86 10.14 15.45
CA SER A 439 19.29 10.14 15.74
C SER A 439 19.83 8.73 15.74
N ILE A 440 21.04 8.58 15.20
CA ILE A 440 21.73 7.29 15.15
C ILE A 440 23.08 7.35 15.85
N PRO A 441 23.48 6.28 16.56
CA PRO A 441 24.87 6.12 16.94
C PRO A 441 25.71 5.82 15.69
N VAL A 442 26.94 6.32 15.68
CA VAL A 442 27.93 6.00 14.64
C VAL A 442 29.18 5.50 15.34
N LEU A 443 29.53 4.24 15.06
CA LEU A 443 30.73 3.58 15.55
C LEU A 443 31.86 3.74 14.53
N ASP A 444 33.11 3.50 14.95
CA ASP A 444 34.25 3.48 14.03
C ASP A 444 34.09 2.42 12.93
N ALA A 445 33.46 1.28 13.29
CA ALA A 445 33.11 0.21 12.38
C ALA A 445 31.84 -0.51 12.87
N ALA A 446 31.01 -0.94 11.93
CA ALA A 446 29.79 -1.71 12.14
C ALA A 446 29.64 -2.66 10.95
N PRO A 447 30.48 -3.70 10.87
CA PRO A 447 30.57 -4.55 9.68
C PRO A 447 29.27 -5.32 9.46
N GLY A 448 28.76 -5.30 8.23
CA GLY A 448 27.63 -6.14 7.82
C GLY A 448 27.93 -6.82 6.48
N ILE A 449 27.52 -8.07 6.32
CA ILE A 449 27.79 -8.88 5.12
C ILE A 449 26.53 -8.98 4.24
N PHE A 450 26.66 -8.63 2.96
CA PHE A 450 25.60 -8.87 1.97
C PHE A 450 25.64 -10.29 1.44
N ALA A 451 26.82 -10.73 0.99
CA ALA A 451 26.99 -12.00 0.31
C ALA A 451 28.46 -12.46 0.35
N VAL A 452 28.65 -13.76 0.18
CA VAL A 452 29.94 -14.39 -0.07
C VAL A 452 29.88 -15.03 -1.45
N THR A 453 30.88 -14.79 -2.29
CA THR A 453 30.92 -15.26 -3.68
C THR A 453 32.25 -15.90 -4.02
N HIS A 454 32.23 -16.83 -4.95
CA HIS A 454 33.42 -17.36 -5.63
C HIS A 454 34.06 -16.27 -6.53
N PRO A 455 35.28 -16.50 -7.05
CA PRO A 455 35.95 -15.55 -7.96
C PRO A 455 35.18 -15.27 -9.26
N ASN A 456 34.32 -16.20 -9.68
CA ASN A 456 33.44 -16.05 -10.85
C ASN A 456 32.17 -15.22 -10.56
N GLY A 457 31.99 -14.75 -9.32
CA GLY A 457 30.83 -13.96 -8.87
C GLY A 457 29.59 -14.78 -8.48
N LEU A 458 29.61 -16.11 -8.65
CA LEU A 458 28.53 -16.97 -8.14
C LEU A 458 28.52 -16.94 -6.62
N ARG A 459 27.31 -16.88 -6.04
CA ARG A 459 27.12 -16.92 -4.59
C ARG A 459 27.50 -18.30 -4.07
N VAL A 460 28.20 -18.34 -2.93
CA VAL A 460 28.44 -19.59 -2.21
C VAL A 460 27.10 -20.07 -1.62
N SER A 461 26.71 -21.30 -1.94
CA SER A 461 25.46 -21.94 -1.51
C SER A 461 25.64 -23.45 -1.37
N GLU A 462 24.61 -24.18 -0.97
CA GLU A 462 24.68 -25.66 -0.89
C GLU A 462 24.90 -26.28 -2.27
N GLU A 463 24.40 -25.65 -3.34
CA GLU A 463 24.58 -26.08 -4.72
C GLU A 463 25.93 -25.67 -5.32
N SER A 464 26.61 -24.69 -4.70
CA SER A 464 27.94 -24.22 -5.06
C SER A 464 28.74 -23.97 -3.78
N PRO A 465 29.15 -25.04 -3.07
CA PRO A 465 29.81 -24.90 -1.78
C PRO A 465 31.24 -24.41 -1.96
N SER A 466 31.76 -23.80 -0.90
CA SER A 466 33.17 -23.39 -0.87
C SER A 466 34.12 -24.58 -0.84
N GLN A 467 35.34 -24.39 -1.34
CA GLN A 467 36.34 -25.42 -1.56
C GLN A 467 37.65 -25.11 -0.82
N PRO A 468 38.45 -26.13 -0.45
CA PRO A 468 39.70 -25.92 0.26
C PRO A 468 40.69 -25.10 -0.58
N GLY A 469 41.29 -24.07 0.02
CA GLY A 469 42.33 -23.26 -0.62
C GLY A 469 41.84 -22.27 -1.69
N GLU A 470 40.55 -22.23 -2.01
CA GLU A 470 40.03 -21.23 -2.95
C GLU A 470 40.01 -19.82 -2.33
N PHE A 471 39.92 -18.79 -3.17
CA PHE A 471 39.68 -17.42 -2.71
C PHE A 471 38.19 -17.10 -2.79
N LEU A 472 37.63 -16.60 -1.70
CA LEU A 472 36.26 -16.07 -1.66
C LEU A 472 36.27 -14.57 -1.51
N THR A 473 35.22 -13.93 -2.04
CA THR A 473 34.96 -12.49 -1.92
C THR A 473 33.74 -12.27 -1.03
N ILE A 474 33.90 -11.48 0.02
CA ILE A 474 32.82 -11.06 0.91
C ILE A 474 32.41 -9.65 0.52
N TYR A 475 31.16 -9.46 0.10
CA TYR A 475 30.59 -8.13 -0.13
C TYR A 475 29.97 -7.62 1.16
N ALA A 476 30.34 -6.40 1.56
CA ALA A 476 30.00 -5.86 2.89
C ALA A 476 29.71 -4.35 2.87
N SER A 477 29.19 -3.86 4.00
CA SER A 477 29.03 -2.44 4.34
C SER A 477 29.53 -2.18 5.75
N GLY A 478 29.85 -0.92 6.07
CA GLY A 478 30.16 -0.49 7.44
C GLY A 478 31.53 -0.91 7.97
N LEU A 479 32.52 -1.15 7.10
CA LEU A 479 33.90 -1.45 7.53
C LEU A 479 34.70 -0.23 8.03
N GLY A 480 34.09 0.97 8.02
CA GLY A 480 34.69 2.21 8.51
C GLY A 480 35.46 2.99 7.43
N GLU A 481 36.38 3.87 7.85
CA GLU A 481 37.10 4.75 6.93
C GLU A 481 38.09 4.01 6.00
N VAL A 482 38.37 4.60 4.83
CA VAL A 482 39.36 4.10 3.85
C VAL A 482 40.59 5.01 3.73
N SER A 483 41.68 4.46 3.18
CA SER A 483 43.00 5.08 3.13
C SER A 483 43.09 6.37 2.29
N GLY A 484 42.22 6.54 1.29
CA GLY A 484 42.12 7.73 0.43
C GLY A 484 40.91 8.63 0.69
N ARG A 485 40.74 9.67 -0.15
CA ARG A 485 39.57 10.56 -0.10
C ARG A 485 38.54 10.13 -1.13
N ILE A 486 37.31 9.94 -0.69
CA ILE A 486 36.15 9.68 -1.55
C ILE A 486 34.92 10.33 -0.91
N ALA A 487 34.13 11.04 -1.72
CA ALA A 487 32.86 11.59 -1.26
C ALA A 487 31.80 10.48 -1.25
N ALA A 488 30.85 10.55 -0.31
CA ALA A 488 29.70 9.65 -0.37
C ALA A 488 28.91 9.89 -1.66
N GLY A 489 28.46 8.81 -2.30
CA GLY A 489 27.75 8.83 -3.57
C GLY A 489 28.65 8.57 -4.78
N GLU A 490 29.97 8.69 -4.63
CA GLU A 490 30.94 8.45 -5.69
C GLU A 490 31.25 6.96 -5.86
N PRO A 491 31.39 6.46 -7.11
CA PRO A 491 31.86 5.11 -7.34
C PRO A 491 33.34 5.00 -6.95
N ALA A 492 33.72 3.92 -6.27
CA ALA A 492 35.11 3.70 -5.88
C ALA A 492 36.03 3.60 -7.12
N PRO A 493 37.23 4.19 -7.08
CA PRO A 493 38.13 4.20 -8.23
C PRO A 493 38.68 2.81 -8.55
N TYR A 494 38.97 2.55 -9.83
CA TYR A 494 39.70 1.35 -10.26
C TYR A 494 41.20 1.43 -9.95
N ALA A 495 41.76 2.64 -9.83
CA ALA A 495 43.14 2.88 -9.41
C ALA A 495 43.34 4.31 -8.85
N PRO A 496 44.09 4.50 -7.74
CA PRO A 496 44.52 3.47 -6.80
C PRO A 496 43.32 2.87 -6.06
N LEU A 497 43.41 1.60 -5.66
CA LEU A 497 42.38 0.96 -4.85
C LEU A 497 42.32 1.58 -3.45
N LEU A 498 41.11 1.79 -2.94
CA LEU A 498 40.88 2.31 -1.59
C LEU A 498 40.71 1.17 -0.59
N THR A 499 41.69 1.01 0.30
CA THR A 499 41.68 -0.01 1.36
C THR A 499 41.11 0.54 2.66
N THR A 500 40.57 -0.33 3.50
CA THR A 500 40.16 0.01 4.87
C THR A 500 41.33 0.55 5.69
N ARG A 501 41.10 1.54 6.57
CA ARG A 501 42.12 2.06 7.49
C ARG A 501 42.32 1.12 8.68
N SER A 502 41.21 0.60 9.22
CA SER A 502 41.24 -0.37 10.30
C SER A 502 41.54 -1.76 9.75
N PRO A 503 42.37 -2.56 10.43
CA PRO A 503 42.61 -3.94 10.02
C PRO A 503 41.32 -4.75 10.09
N ILE A 504 41.07 -5.54 9.04
CA ILE A 504 39.93 -6.43 8.95
C ILE A 504 40.42 -7.86 9.17
N GLU A 505 39.69 -8.61 9.98
CA GLU A 505 39.92 -10.03 10.20
C GLU A 505 38.68 -10.82 9.77
N VAL A 506 38.89 -11.99 9.18
CA VAL A 506 37.81 -12.91 8.80
C VAL A 506 37.81 -14.05 9.82
N GLU A 507 36.77 -14.13 10.64
CA GLU A 507 36.52 -15.30 11.46
C GLU A 507 35.86 -16.38 10.61
N PHE A 508 36.55 -17.50 10.41
CA PHE A 508 36.05 -18.61 9.60
C PHE A 508 36.48 -19.94 10.20
N ALA A 509 35.53 -20.85 10.43
CA ALA A 509 35.81 -22.18 10.98
C ALA A 509 36.67 -22.17 12.27
N ASN A 510 36.38 -21.24 13.19
CA ASN A 510 37.12 -20.99 14.43
C ASN A 510 38.57 -20.49 14.25
N ALA A 511 38.98 -20.16 13.03
CA ALA A 511 40.24 -19.48 12.74
C ALA A 511 40.00 -17.99 12.48
N LEU A 512 41.00 -17.18 12.80
CA LEU A 512 41.04 -15.76 12.51
C LEU A 512 42.03 -15.54 11.36
N LEU A 513 41.49 -15.23 10.18
CA LEU A 513 42.24 -15.14 8.93
C LEU A 513 42.50 -13.68 8.57
N ARG A 514 43.69 -13.41 8.03
CA ARG A 514 44.00 -12.11 7.41
C ARG A 514 43.58 -12.14 5.95
N PRO A 515 42.71 -11.21 5.51
CA PRO A 515 42.32 -11.14 4.11
C PRO A 515 43.50 -10.70 3.23
N SER A 516 43.52 -11.16 1.97
CA SER A 516 44.46 -10.70 0.95
C SER A 516 44.12 -9.29 0.44
N PHE A 517 42.85 -8.88 0.60
CA PHE A 517 42.39 -7.52 0.30
C PHE A 517 41.20 -7.16 1.18
N ALA A 518 41.13 -5.90 1.64
CA ALA A 518 39.94 -5.34 2.28
C ALA A 518 39.79 -3.85 1.96
N GLY A 519 38.76 -3.49 1.22
CA GLY A 519 38.57 -2.13 0.70
C GLY A 519 37.25 -1.95 -0.05
N LEU A 520 37.08 -0.79 -0.69
CA LEU A 520 35.90 -0.55 -1.52
C LEU A 520 35.98 -1.34 -2.83
N THR A 521 34.82 -1.82 -3.29
CA THR A 521 34.68 -2.48 -4.59
C THR A 521 34.73 -1.46 -5.73
N PRO A 522 35.70 -1.53 -6.65
CA PRO A 522 35.81 -0.61 -7.78
C PRO A 522 34.52 -0.48 -8.59
N GLY A 523 34.17 0.74 -8.97
CA GLY A 523 32.96 1.07 -9.72
C GLY A 523 31.65 1.00 -8.93
N LYS A 524 31.70 0.71 -7.62
CA LYS A 524 30.52 0.62 -6.74
C LYS A 524 30.55 1.72 -5.69
N VAL A 525 29.36 2.14 -5.25
CA VAL A 525 29.17 3.18 -4.23
C VAL A 525 28.93 2.51 -2.88
N GLY A 526 29.77 2.79 -1.88
CA GLY A 526 29.60 2.33 -0.50
C GLY A 526 29.72 0.81 -0.27
N LEU A 527 29.99 0.03 -1.31
CA LEU A 527 30.18 -1.41 -1.22
C LEU A 527 31.65 -1.74 -0.94
N TYR A 528 31.89 -2.55 0.10
CA TYR A 528 33.19 -3.11 0.42
C TYR A 528 33.32 -4.52 -0.15
N GLN A 529 34.55 -4.91 -0.47
CA GLN A 529 34.96 -6.28 -0.74
C GLN A 529 36.09 -6.70 0.21
N VAL A 530 36.01 -7.92 0.72
CA VAL A 530 37.05 -8.57 1.52
C VAL A 530 37.37 -9.91 0.89
N ASN A 531 38.62 -10.10 0.46
CA ASN A 531 39.05 -11.33 -0.20
C ASN A 531 39.89 -12.15 0.78
N PHE A 532 39.57 -13.43 0.96
CA PHE A 532 40.32 -14.32 1.83
C PHE A 532 40.43 -15.71 1.22
N GLN A 533 41.44 -16.47 1.65
CA GLN A 533 41.63 -17.85 1.21
C GLN A 533 41.00 -18.81 2.22
N VAL A 534 40.20 -19.76 1.73
CA VAL A 534 39.59 -20.81 2.55
C VAL A 534 40.70 -21.74 3.07
N PRO A 535 40.75 -22.06 4.37
CA PRO A 535 41.72 -23.01 4.91
C PRO A 535 41.65 -24.39 4.24
N GLY A 536 42.81 -25.04 4.06
CA GLY A 536 42.92 -26.26 3.24
C GLY A 536 42.38 -27.56 3.85
N GLN A 537 42.16 -27.62 5.17
CA GLN A 537 41.52 -28.79 5.80
C GLN A 537 40.55 -28.30 6.87
N LEU A 538 39.25 -28.49 6.60
CA LEU A 538 38.18 -28.19 7.53
C LEU A 538 37.24 -29.39 7.67
N TYR A 539 36.69 -29.54 8.88
CA TYR A 539 35.74 -30.61 9.20
C TYR A 539 34.31 -30.06 9.28
N GLY A 540 33.40 -30.68 8.54
CA GLY A 540 31.99 -30.29 8.47
C GLY A 540 31.61 -29.79 7.08
N SER A 541 30.31 -29.75 6.77
CA SER A 541 29.78 -29.32 5.47
C SER A 541 29.40 -27.82 5.44
N GLN A 542 29.54 -27.12 6.57
CA GLN A 542 29.19 -25.71 6.69
C GLN A 542 29.97 -25.05 7.82
N HIS A 543 30.46 -23.84 7.57
CA HIS A 543 31.18 -23.04 8.56
C HIS A 543 30.54 -21.67 8.76
N THR A 544 30.65 -21.13 9.97
CA THR A 544 30.22 -19.76 10.25
C THR A 544 31.32 -18.79 9.86
N LEU A 545 30.94 -17.75 9.10
CA LEU A 545 31.78 -16.63 8.72
C LEU A 545 31.33 -15.35 9.44
N ARG A 546 32.29 -14.58 9.95
CA ARG A 546 32.09 -13.20 10.44
C ARG A 546 33.25 -12.30 10.01
N LEU A 547 32.97 -11.01 9.84
CA LEU A 547 33.99 -9.96 9.72
C LEU A 547 34.19 -9.30 11.08
N ARG A 548 35.45 -9.12 11.48
CA ARG A 548 35.84 -8.41 12.70
C ARG A 548 36.65 -7.16 12.35
N VAL A 549 36.27 -6.04 12.97
CA VAL A 549 36.98 -4.76 12.88
C VAL A 549 37.13 -4.19 14.29
N GLY A 550 38.31 -4.37 14.89
CA GLY A 550 38.53 -4.04 16.30
C GLY A 550 37.60 -4.84 17.22
N ARG A 551 36.66 -4.15 17.89
CA ARG A 551 35.66 -4.77 18.77
C ARG A 551 34.33 -5.08 18.08
N SER A 552 34.12 -4.56 16.88
CA SER A 552 32.86 -4.73 16.13
C SER A 552 32.92 -6.01 15.30
N VAL A 553 31.82 -6.76 15.29
CA VAL A 553 31.72 -8.06 14.61
C VAL A 553 30.42 -8.10 13.80
N SER A 554 30.47 -8.64 12.59
CA SER A 554 29.29 -8.75 11.74
C SER A 554 28.31 -9.80 12.23
N GLN A 555 27.12 -9.82 11.62
CA GLN A 555 26.26 -10.99 11.71
C GLN A 555 27.00 -12.24 11.22
N ALA A 556 26.62 -13.40 11.77
CA ALA A 556 27.08 -14.69 11.32
C ALA A 556 26.46 -15.05 9.97
N VAL A 557 27.29 -15.45 9.01
CA VAL A 557 26.82 -15.97 7.72
C VAL A 557 27.24 -17.44 7.60
N PRO A 558 26.30 -18.36 7.32
CA PRO A 558 26.65 -19.73 7.00
C PRO A 558 27.31 -19.79 5.62
N VAL A 559 28.41 -20.54 5.53
CA VAL A 559 29.15 -20.78 4.29
C VAL A 559 29.26 -22.29 4.12
N PRO A 560 28.48 -22.88 3.19
CA PRO A 560 28.62 -24.28 2.81
C PRO A 560 30.04 -24.59 2.33
N PHE A 561 30.52 -25.80 2.63
CA PHE A 561 31.88 -26.23 2.38
C PHE A 561 31.89 -27.69 1.93
N SER A 562 32.68 -27.99 0.90
CA SER A 562 32.93 -29.34 0.42
C SER A 562 34.43 -29.66 0.45
N ASN A 563 34.76 -30.93 0.67
CA ASN A 563 36.12 -31.47 0.58
C ASN A 563 36.34 -32.29 -0.71
N ASP A 564 35.33 -32.32 -1.60
CA ASP A 564 35.30 -33.15 -2.81
C ASP A 564 36.19 -32.64 -3.95
#